data_AF-A0A095CH38-F1
#
_entry.id   AF-A0A095CH38-F1
#
_cell.length_a   1.000
_cell.length_b   1.000
_cell.length_c   1.000
_cell.angle_alpha   90.00
_cell.angle_beta   90.00
_cell.angle_gamma   90.00
#
_symmetry.space_group_name_H-M   'P 1'
#
loop_
_entity.id
_entity.type
_entity.pdbx_description
1 polymer ?
#
loop_
_entity_poly.entity_id
_entity_poly.type
_entity_poly.pdbx_seq_one_letter_code
_entity_poly.pdbx_strand_id
1 'polypeptide(L)' 'MCMDEVTQLTTREHGAKLGSQRADSVLFADDMMIFSQTTVGMQHKLDTLSIGLQQAGLSINVQK' A
#
# COMPACT_ATOMS: atom_id res chain seq x y z
N MET A 1 -16.88 -6.42 -0.20
CA MET A 1 -15.99 -5.34 -0.67
C MET A 1 -14.63 -5.67 -0.11
N CYS A 2 -13.73 -6.07 -1.00
CA CYS A 2 -12.52 -6.82 -0.67
C CYS A 2 -11.30 -6.01 -1.14
N MET A 3 -10.12 -6.35 -0.61
CA MET A 3 -8.81 -5.71 -0.81
C MET A 3 -8.43 -5.35 -2.26
N ASP A 4 -9.14 -5.90 -3.24
CA ASP A 4 -9.05 -5.59 -4.67
C ASP A 4 -9.24 -4.09 -5.00
N GLU A 5 -10.17 -3.40 -4.34
CA GLU A 5 -10.38 -1.95 -4.59
C GLU A 5 -9.21 -1.10 -4.03
N VAL A 6 -8.59 -1.55 -2.94
CA VAL A 6 -7.44 -0.88 -2.31
C VAL A 6 -6.19 -1.01 -3.17
N THR A 7 -6.02 -2.12 -3.91
CA THR A 7 -4.88 -2.29 -4.84
C THR A 7 -4.88 -1.27 -5.98
N GLN A 8 -6.06 -0.82 -6.44
CA GLN A 8 -6.18 0.13 -7.55
C GLN A 8 -5.66 1.53 -7.19
N LEU A 9 -5.51 1.82 -5.89
CA LEU A 9 -4.99 3.09 -5.38
C LEU A 9 -3.46 3.08 -5.21
N THR A 10 -2.81 1.93 -5.41
CA THR A 10 -1.36 1.82 -5.32
C THR A 10 -0.71 2.08 -6.69
N THR A 11 0.23 3.03 -6.74
CA THR A 11 0.95 3.38 -7.98
C THR A 11 2.21 2.53 -8.15
N ARG A 12 2.34 1.90 -9.33
CA ARG A 12 3.44 1.00 -9.72
C ARG A 12 4.83 1.66 -9.81
N GLU A 13 4.92 2.99 -9.71
CA GLU A 13 6.16 3.71 -9.96
C GLU A 13 7.26 3.46 -8.91
N HIS A 14 6.89 3.03 -7.71
CA HIS A 14 7.79 2.95 -6.55
C HIS A 14 7.82 1.56 -5.90
N GLY A 15 8.05 0.49 -6.68
CA GLY A 15 8.12 -0.88 -6.15
C GLY A 15 9.53 -1.36 -5.78
N ALA A 16 9.61 -2.32 -4.86
CA ALA A 16 10.82 -3.08 -4.53
C ALA A 16 11.06 -4.20 -5.56
N LYS A 17 12.32 -4.50 -5.86
CA LYS A 17 12.67 -5.58 -6.80
C LYS A 17 12.60 -6.92 -6.07
N LEU A 18 11.73 -7.82 -6.55
CA LEU A 18 11.52 -9.16 -6.04
C LEU A 18 11.83 -10.14 -7.18
N GLY A 19 13.04 -10.70 -7.18
CA GLY A 19 13.55 -11.50 -8.30
C GLY A 19 13.73 -10.66 -9.59
N SER A 20 13.10 -11.08 -10.69
CA SER A 20 13.08 -10.34 -11.95
C SER A 20 11.92 -9.35 -12.07
N GLN A 21 11.00 -9.33 -11.10
CA GLN A 21 9.80 -8.49 -11.13
C GLN A 21 9.87 -7.37 -10.08
N ARG A 22 9.10 -6.30 -10.29
CA ARG A 22 8.97 -5.19 -9.35
C ARG A 22 7.63 -5.30 -8.65
N ALA A 23 7.66 -5.41 -7.32
CA ALA A 23 6.47 -5.49 -6.48
C ALA A 23 6.30 -4.18 -5.72
N ASP A 24 5.16 -3.54 -5.89
CA ASP A 24 4.80 -2.25 -5.31
C ASP A 24 4.00 -2.35 -4.00
N SER A 25 3.31 -3.47 -3.79
CA SER A 25 2.64 -3.84 -2.54
C SER A 25 2.52 -5.37 -2.42
N VAL A 26 2.46 -5.87 -1.18
CA VAL A 26 2.07 -7.26 -0.89
C VAL A 26 0.92 -7.21 0.11
N LEU A 27 -0.17 -7.90 -0.22
CA LEU A 27 -1.38 -7.96 0.59
C LEU A 27 -1.57 -9.40 1.05
N PHE A 28 -1.70 -9.61 2.36
CA PHE A 28 -1.97 -10.90 2.95
C PHE A 28 -3.12 -10.77 3.95
N ALA A 29 -4.32 -11.22 3.56
CA ALA A 29 -5.54 -11.02 4.34
C ALA A 29 -5.72 -9.53 4.73
N ASP A 30 -5.64 -9.20 6.02
CA ASP A 30 -5.78 -7.83 6.55
C ASP A 30 -4.44 -7.09 6.70
N ASP A 31 -3.31 -7.79 6.49
CA ASP A 31 -1.98 -7.24 6.61
C ASP A 31 -1.46 -6.76 5.26
N MET A 32 -1.03 -5.50 5.21
CA MET A 32 -0.43 -4.89 4.03
C MET A 32 1.02 -4.53 4.30
N MET A 33 1.91 -4.92 3.38
CA MET A 33 3.30 -4.47 3.35
C MET A 33 3.50 -3.51 2.16
N ILE A 34 3.94 -2.30 2.47
CA ILE A 34 4.18 -1.23 1.49
C ILE A 34 5.68 -1.05 1.32
N PHE A 35 6.14 -0.93 0.08
CA PHE A 35 7.53 -0.66 -0.24
C PHE A 35 7.70 0.73 -0.83
N SER A 36 8.78 1.42 -0.45
CA SER A 36 9.20 2.67 -1.09
C SER A 36 10.73 2.75 -1.11
N GLN A 37 11.28 3.37 -2.15
CA GLN A 37 12.72 3.60 -2.26
C GLN A 37 13.19 4.83 -1.45
N THR A 38 12.25 5.68 -1.02
CA THR A 38 12.54 6.90 -0.25
C THR A 38 11.51 7.10 0.87
N THR A 39 11.91 7.80 1.94
CA THR A 39 11.02 8.16 3.05
C THR A 39 9.86 9.05 2.59
N VAL A 40 10.14 10.00 1.69
CA VAL A 40 9.11 10.87 1.10
C VAL A 40 8.09 10.06 0.29
N GLY A 41 8.56 9.11 -0.53
CA GLY A 41 7.68 8.21 -1.27
C GLY A 41 6.86 7.28 -0.35
N MET A 42 7.40 6.89 0.81
CA MET A 42 6.67 6.09 1.79
C MET A 42 5.51 6.91 2.39
N GLN A 43 5.77 8.15 2.79
CA GLN A 43 4.74 9.02 3.35
C GLN A 43 3.62 9.28 2.33
N HIS A 44 3.97 9.59 1.08
CA HIS A 44 2.98 9.80 0.03
C HIS A 44 2.09 8.56 -0.20
N LYS A 45 2.69 7.36 -0.15
CA LYS A 45 1.93 6.09 -0.25
C LYS A 45 1.01 5.88 0.94
N LEU A 46 1.47 6.17 2.16
CA LEU A 46 0.65 6.08 3.37
C LEU A 46 -0.52 7.07 3.34
N ASP A 47 -0.29 8.30 2.90
CA ASP A 47 -1.33 9.33 2.80
C ASP A 47 -2.41 8.89 1.79
N THR A 48 -1.98 8.39 0.62
CA THR A 48 -2.89 7.88 -0.41
C THR A 48 -3.70 6.67 0.10
N LEU A 49 -3.02 5.74 0.78
CA LEU A 49 -3.67 4.56 1.33
C LEU A 49 -4.68 4.93 2.42
N SER A 50 -4.33 5.86 3.31
CA SER A 50 -5.20 6.33 4.38
C SER A 50 -6.50 6.93 3.84
N ILE A 51 -6.42 7.73 2.77
CA ILE A 51 -7.61 8.29 2.09
C ILE A 51 -8.48 7.17 1.51
N GLY A 52 -7.87 6.21 0.82
CA GLY A 52 -8.58 5.07 0.23
C GLY A 52 -9.28 4.18 1.26
N LEU A 53 -8.58 3.90 2.37
CA LEU A 53 -9.13 3.11 3.47
C LEU A 53 -10.28 3.86 4.16
N GLN A 54 -10.16 5.17 4.40
CA GLN A 54 -11.24 5.97 4.96
C GLN A 54 -12.50 5.95 4.08
N GLN A 55 -12.35 6.03 2.75
CA GLN A 55 -13.47 5.92 1.82
C GLN A 55 -14.16 4.55 1.87
N ALA A 56 -13.40 3.49 2.16
CA ALA A 56 -13.90 2.14 2.36
C ALA A 56 -14.39 1.85 3.79
N GLY A 57 -14.34 2.84 4.71
CA GLY A 57 -14.71 2.66 6.12
C GLY A 57 -13.69 1.88 6.96
N LEU A 58 -12.45 1.79 6.47
CA LEU A 58 -11.33 1.08 7.09
C LEU A 58 -10.30 2.09 7.66
N SER A 59 -9.50 1.66 8.64
CA SER A 59 -8.42 2.48 9.20
C SER A 59 -7.13 1.66 9.35
N ILE A 60 -5.99 2.34 9.22
CA ILE A 60 -4.68 1.71 9.42
C ILE A 60 -4.43 1.60 10.92
N ASN A 61 -4.29 0.38 11.43
CA ASN A 61 -3.75 0.17 12.76
C ASN A 61 -2.21 0.24 12.71
N VAL A 62 -1.65 1.36 13.15
CA VAL A 62 -0.19 1.59 13.19
C VAL A 62 0.46 0.96 14.42
N GLN A 63 -0.34 0.45 15.37
CA GLN A 63 0.14 -0.29 16.53
C GLN A 63 0.10 -1.79 16.23
N LYS A 64 1.26 -2.33 15.86
CA LYS A 64 1.58 -3.75 15.93
C LYS A 64 2.87 -3.93 16.73
#